data_AF-A0A931P2Z4-F1
#
_entry.id   AF-A0A931P2Z4-F1
#
_cell.length_a   1.000
_cell.length_b   1.000
_cell.length_c   1.000
_cell.angle_alpha   90.00
_cell.angle_beta   90.00
_cell.angle_gamma   90.00
#
_symmetry.space_group_name_H-M   'P 1'
#
loop_
_entity.id
_entity.type
_entity.pdbx_description
1 polymer ?
#
loop_
_entity_poly.entity_id
_entity_poly.type
_entity_poly.pdbx_seq_one_letter_code
_entity_poly.pdbx_strand_id
1 'polypeptide(L)'
;MNDFPVDLFRGFMTAFVPGMLLFPLIFVLAVPTKVEEPEATDAARKRQFALAIFTMLAISVWGGLALIARETRLPVFEHSSRMAWVMFFPLWFGLGMPAVIAKNPAWGGVCRPMETPGSPVRTASLKPRHRDNPIRTWHWVLMAIASLVPLILLASRGAFSFGPDGPVAASARFRWALITGVYGFCSLITLPIVPISVRKSLVEPEPLDPSGSPELEAMYRSERRKRILGLFWLLGVAQPLMIGTIMNATVWGTPASGRTLGMIGAIGGTTIGLAGGVIGTIATIRRVRIAEERARLEAASKVR
;
A
#
# COMPACT_ATOMS: atom_id res chain seq x y z
N MET A 1 -36.81 -10.33 -11.54
CA MET A 1 -35.55 -10.93 -11.04
C MET A 1 -34.80 -9.79 -10.34
N ASN A 2 -34.46 -9.95 -9.06
CA ASN A 2 -34.08 -8.83 -8.20
C ASN A 2 -32.72 -8.22 -8.57
N ASP A 3 -32.74 -7.02 -9.18
CA ASP A 3 -31.57 -6.13 -9.41
C ASP A 3 -31.05 -5.45 -8.12
N PHE A 4 -31.71 -5.73 -6.98
CA PHE A 4 -31.38 -5.20 -5.66
C PHE A 4 -29.87 -5.18 -5.29
N PRO A 5 -29.07 -6.24 -5.55
CA PRO A 5 -27.64 -6.19 -5.22
C PRO A 5 -26.82 -5.28 -6.14
N VAL A 6 -27.26 -5.04 -7.38
CA VAL A 6 -26.55 -4.18 -8.34
C VAL A 6 -26.77 -2.71 -8.02
N ASP A 7 -28.01 -2.34 -7.70
CA ASP A 7 -28.35 -0.96 -7.33
C ASP A 7 -27.77 -0.57 -5.98
N LEU A 8 -27.75 -1.49 -5.01
CA LEU A 8 -27.07 -1.27 -3.72
C LEU A 8 -25.56 -1.06 -3.91
N PHE A 9 -24.90 -1.87 -4.74
CA PHE A 9 -23.48 -1.70 -5.02
C PHE A 9 -23.19 -0.39 -5.77
N ARG A 10 -24.04 -0.01 -6.73
CA ARG A 10 -23.92 1.26 -7.46
C ARG A 10 -24.10 2.45 -6.50
N GLY A 11 -25.09 2.40 -5.61
CA GLY A 11 -25.32 3.40 -4.58
C GLY A 11 -24.14 3.51 -3.60
N PHE A 12 -23.65 2.37 -3.12
CA PHE A 12 -22.47 2.31 -2.26
C PHE A 12 -21.24 2.94 -2.93
N MET A 13 -20.92 2.56 -4.17
CA MET A 13 -19.75 3.10 -4.87
C MET A 13 -19.86 4.61 -5.13
N THR A 14 -21.08 5.12 -5.32
CA THR A 14 -21.33 6.56 -5.50
C THR A 14 -21.00 7.37 -4.24
N ALA A 15 -21.19 6.80 -3.04
CA ALA A 15 -20.79 7.43 -1.79
C ALA A 15 -19.33 7.11 -1.40
N PHE A 16 -18.89 5.87 -1.65
CA PHE A 16 -17.59 5.35 -1.26
C PHE A 16 -16.44 6.08 -1.97
N VAL A 17 -16.53 6.28 -3.29
CA VAL A 17 -15.46 6.94 -4.06
C VAL A 17 -15.19 8.36 -3.56
N PRO A 18 -16.16 9.29 -3.49
CA PRO A 18 -15.89 10.63 -2.98
C PRO A 18 -15.48 10.61 -1.50
N GLY A 19 -16.04 9.71 -0.69
CA GLY A 19 -15.61 9.51 0.70
C GLY A 19 -14.12 9.16 0.81
N MET A 20 -13.65 8.20 0.00
CA MET A 20 -12.24 7.82 -0.08
C MET A 20 -11.37 8.97 -0.59
N LEU A 21 -11.79 9.72 -1.61
CA LEU A 21 -11.02 10.85 -2.13
C LEU A 21 -10.90 12.01 -1.13
N LEU A 22 -11.95 12.26 -0.33
CA LEU A 22 -11.97 13.29 0.71
C LEU A 22 -11.20 12.88 1.96
N PHE A 23 -11.15 11.59 2.28
CA PHE A 23 -10.58 11.09 3.53
C PHE A 23 -9.16 11.62 3.82
N PRO A 24 -8.20 11.65 2.87
CA PRO A 24 -6.88 12.22 3.10
C PRO A 24 -6.89 13.64 3.65
N LEU A 25 -7.73 14.49 3.06
CA LEU A 25 -7.84 15.89 3.45
C LEU A 25 -8.52 16.02 4.81
N ILE A 26 -9.63 15.31 5.04
CA ILE A 26 -10.35 15.31 6.32
C ILE A 26 -9.44 14.86 7.46
N PHE A 27 -8.69 13.79 7.25
CA PHE A 27 -7.78 13.27 8.27
C PHE A 27 -6.66 14.28 8.57
N VAL A 28 -6.02 14.86 7.54
CA VAL A 28 -4.98 15.88 7.75
C VAL A 28 -5.53 17.09 8.50
N LEU A 29 -6.76 17.52 8.21
CA LEU A 29 -7.43 18.61 8.91
C LEU A 29 -7.68 18.27 10.39
N ALA A 30 -8.10 17.03 10.69
CA ALA A 30 -8.38 16.57 12.05
C ALA A 30 -7.12 16.39 12.92
N VAL A 31 -5.96 16.12 12.32
CA VAL A 31 -4.70 16.00 13.07
C VAL A 31 -4.28 17.38 13.61
N PRO A 32 -4.03 17.56 14.92
CA PRO A 32 -3.56 18.83 15.46
C PRO A 32 -2.11 19.11 15.04
N THR A 33 -1.78 20.40 14.83
CA THR A 33 -0.41 20.84 14.59
C THR A 33 0.34 20.88 15.91
N LYS A 34 1.46 20.13 16.01
CA LYS A 34 2.32 20.06 17.20
C LYS A 34 3.70 20.71 17.01
N VAL A 35 3.86 21.49 15.94
CA VAL A 35 5.13 22.17 15.65
C VAL A 35 5.02 23.63 16.08
N GLU A 36 5.99 24.09 16.86
CA GLU A 36 6.05 25.45 17.40
C GLU A 36 6.84 26.40 16.49
N GLU A 37 7.73 25.86 15.65
CA GLU A 37 8.54 26.65 14.72
C GLU A 37 7.69 27.26 13.58
N PRO A 38 7.81 28.58 13.30
CA PRO A 38 7.04 29.26 12.25
C PRO A 38 7.28 28.69 10.85
N GLU A 39 8.53 28.37 10.51
CA GLU A 39 8.90 27.85 9.18
C GLU A 39 8.29 26.46 8.92
N ALA A 40 8.31 25.58 9.92
CA ALA A 40 7.72 24.26 9.82
C ALA A 40 6.18 24.32 9.77
N THR A 41 5.58 25.31 10.44
CA THR A 41 4.15 25.58 10.35
C THR A 41 3.74 26.03 8.93
N ASP A 42 4.52 26.91 8.31
CA ASP A 42 4.29 27.34 6.93
C ASP A 42 4.45 26.18 5.93
N ALA A 43 5.49 25.35 6.10
CA ALA A 43 5.70 24.15 5.29
C ALA A 43 4.52 23.15 5.41
N ALA A 44 3.99 22.96 6.61
CA ALA A 44 2.80 22.12 6.83
C ALA A 44 1.56 22.69 6.12
N ARG A 45 1.33 24.00 6.19
CA ARG A 45 0.24 24.69 5.49
C ARG A 45 0.35 24.54 3.97
N LYS A 46 1.54 24.76 3.39
CA LYS A 46 1.78 24.59 1.95
C LYS A 46 1.45 23.17 1.47
N ARG A 47 1.85 22.14 2.23
CA ARG A 47 1.53 20.74 1.89
C ARG A 47 0.05 20.42 2.03
N GLN A 48 -0.61 20.95 3.06
CA GLN A 48 -2.05 20.81 3.24
C GLN A 48 -2.82 21.50 2.10
N PHE A 49 -2.37 22.68 1.66
CA PHE A 49 -2.94 23.39 0.52
C PHE A 49 -2.78 22.63 -0.79
N ALA A 50 -1.59 22.07 -1.04
CA ALA A 50 -1.37 21.19 -2.19
C ALA A 50 -2.32 19.99 -2.15
N LEU A 51 -2.43 19.30 -1.00
CA LEU A 51 -3.40 18.20 -0.83
C LEU A 51 -4.83 18.63 -1.13
N ALA A 52 -5.26 19.81 -0.67
CA ALA A 52 -6.60 20.33 -0.94
C ALA A 52 -6.85 20.54 -2.44
N ILE A 53 -5.90 21.15 -3.16
CA ILE A 53 -5.99 21.33 -4.62
C ILE A 53 -6.11 19.98 -5.33
N PHE A 54 -5.21 19.03 -5.03
CA PHE A 54 -5.23 17.73 -5.70
C PHE A 54 -6.47 16.91 -5.32
N THR A 55 -7.00 17.05 -4.11
CA THR A 55 -8.26 16.43 -3.69
C THR A 55 -9.42 17.01 -4.49
N MET A 56 -9.50 18.33 -4.64
CA MET A 56 -10.52 18.98 -5.48
C MET A 56 -10.41 18.52 -6.94
N LEU A 57 -9.21 18.46 -7.50
CA LEU A 57 -8.99 17.97 -8.86
C LEU A 57 -9.47 16.52 -9.01
N ALA A 58 -9.12 15.62 -8.08
CA ALA A 58 -9.55 14.23 -8.11
C ALA A 58 -11.07 14.08 -8.03
N ILE A 59 -11.73 14.88 -7.19
CA ILE A 59 -13.20 14.92 -7.09
C ILE A 59 -13.82 15.45 -8.38
N SER A 60 -13.24 16.49 -8.99
CA SER A 60 -13.72 17.03 -10.28
C SER A 60 -13.58 16.01 -11.41
N VAL A 61 -12.45 15.30 -11.49
CA VAL A 61 -12.24 14.21 -12.46
C VAL A 61 -13.26 13.09 -12.25
N TRP A 62 -13.44 12.65 -11.01
CA TRP A 62 -14.46 11.64 -10.69
C TRP A 62 -15.88 12.11 -11.04
N GLY A 63 -16.24 13.35 -10.67
CA GLY A 63 -17.54 13.95 -10.96
C GLY A 63 -17.80 14.05 -12.46
N GLY A 64 -16.81 14.50 -13.24
CA GLY A 64 -16.87 14.52 -14.70
C GLY A 64 -17.07 13.12 -15.28
N LEU A 65 -16.31 12.12 -14.82
CA LEU A 65 -16.49 10.73 -15.25
C LEU A 65 -17.88 10.18 -14.89
N ALA A 66 -18.40 10.49 -13.71
CA ALA A 66 -19.71 10.04 -13.26
C ALA A 66 -20.86 10.69 -14.05
N LEU A 67 -20.75 11.99 -14.35
CA LEU A 67 -21.71 12.70 -15.20
C LEU A 67 -21.71 12.17 -16.64
N ILE A 68 -20.53 12.04 -17.25
CA ILE A 68 -20.40 11.48 -18.60
C ILE A 68 -20.92 10.04 -18.64
N ALA A 69 -20.64 9.23 -17.61
CA ALA A 69 -21.18 7.87 -17.51
C ALA A 69 -22.72 7.86 -17.48
N ARG A 70 -23.34 8.81 -16.78
CA ARG A 70 -24.79 8.95 -16.68
C ARG A 70 -25.41 9.36 -18.03
N GLU A 71 -24.79 10.29 -18.74
CA GLU A 71 -25.30 10.83 -20.01
C GLU A 71 -25.08 9.86 -21.17
N THR A 72 -23.85 9.39 -21.35
CA THR A 72 -23.47 8.56 -22.51
C THR A 72 -23.88 7.11 -22.37
N ARG A 73 -24.14 6.64 -21.13
CA ARG A 73 -24.38 5.22 -20.79
C ARG A 73 -23.28 4.27 -21.30
N LEU A 74 -22.09 4.79 -21.59
CA LEU A 74 -20.97 3.98 -22.04
C LEU A 74 -20.33 3.26 -20.83
N PRO A 75 -20.20 1.92 -20.88
CA PRO A 75 -19.70 1.13 -19.75
C PRO A 75 -18.31 1.52 -19.25
N VAL A 76 -17.49 2.10 -20.13
CA VAL A 76 -16.12 2.53 -19.81
C VAL A 76 -16.09 3.67 -18.78
N PHE A 77 -16.94 4.69 -18.94
CA PHE A 77 -17.00 5.82 -17.99
C PHE A 77 -17.62 5.39 -16.67
N GLU A 78 -18.57 4.45 -16.71
CA GLU A 78 -19.15 3.87 -15.51
C GLU A 78 -18.11 3.06 -14.71
N HIS A 79 -17.30 2.23 -15.37
CA HIS A 79 -16.21 1.52 -14.69
C HIS A 79 -15.13 2.48 -14.17
N SER A 80 -14.73 3.47 -14.98
CA SER A 80 -13.71 4.44 -14.60
C SER A 80 -14.12 5.29 -13.41
N SER A 81 -15.34 5.81 -13.38
CA SER A 81 -15.86 6.58 -12.23
C SER A 81 -15.93 5.72 -10.97
N ARG A 82 -16.31 4.44 -11.08
CA ARG A 82 -16.30 3.50 -9.95
C ARG A 82 -14.91 3.12 -9.48
N MET A 83 -13.90 3.14 -10.35
CA MET A 83 -12.50 2.81 -10.01
C MET A 83 -11.67 4.04 -9.61
N ALA A 84 -12.22 5.24 -9.73
CA ALA A 84 -11.56 6.50 -9.39
C ALA A 84 -11.09 6.56 -7.92
N TRP A 85 -11.64 5.73 -7.01
CA TRP A 85 -11.16 5.61 -5.63
C TRP A 85 -9.68 5.28 -5.55
N VAL A 86 -9.08 4.66 -6.57
CA VAL A 86 -7.63 4.37 -6.62
C VAL A 86 -6.78 5.65 -6.56
N MET A 87 -7.31 6.82 -6.94
CA MET A 87 -6.63 8.11 -6.73
C MET A 87 -6.44 8.46 -5.24
N PHE A 88 -7.12 7.75 -4.33
CA PHE A 88 -6.84 7.79 -2.90
C PHE A 88 -5.36 7.52 -2.60
N PHE A 89 -4.72 6.56 -3.27
CA PHE A 89 -3.35 6.17 -2.95
C PHE A 89 -2.33 7.31 -3.15
N PRO A 90 -2.25 7.97 -4.33
CA PRO A 90 -1.37 9.11 -4.49
C PRO A 90 -1.77 10.30 -3.60
N LEU A 91 -3.07 10.54 -3.37
CA LEU A 91 -3.51 11.58 -2.44
C LEU A 91 -3.07 11.31 -1.00
N TRP A 92 -3.25 10.09 -0.51
CA TRP A 92 -2.91 9.69 0.84
C TRP A 92 -1.40 9.58 1.03
N PHE A 93 -0.74 8.71 0.26
CA PHE A 93 0.67 8.41 0.48
C PHE A 93 1.61 9.45 -0.10
N GLY A 94 1.23 10.11 -1.20
CA GLY A 94 2.05 11.14 -1.84
C GLY A 94 1.90 12.53 -1.23
N LEU A 95 0.72 12.89 -0.71
CA LEU A 95 0.44 14.25 -0.22
C LEU A 95 -0.05 14.27 1.24
N GLY A 96 -0.98 13.40 1.61
CA GLY A 96 -1.59 13.32 2.93
C GLY A 96 -0.59 12.98 4.04
N MET A 97 0.09 11.85 3.92
CA MET A 97 1.10 11.40 4.89
C MET A 97 2.23 12.43 5.07
N PRO A 98 2.83 13.01 4.01
CA PRO A 98 3.80 14.09 4.16
C PRO A 98 3.25 15.35 4.86
N ALA A 99 1.96 15.66 4.70
CA ALA A 99 1.30 16.76 5.40
C ALA A 99 1.06 16.42 6.89
N VAL A 100 0.60 15.20 7.21
CA VAL A 100 0.49 14.72 8.60
C VAL A 100 1.83 14.76 9.30
N ILE A 101 2.89 14.26 8.66
CA ILE A 101 4.25 14.26 9.21
C ILE A 101 4.76 15.69 9.42
N ALA A 102 4.43 16.63 8.53
CA ALA A 102 4.80 18.04 8.72
C ALA A 102 4.08 18.66 9.93
N LYS A 103 2.81 18.31 10.17
CA LYS A 103 2.04 18.79 11.33
C LYS A 103 2.48 18.12 12.64
N ASN A 104 2.97 16.89 12.56
CA ASN A 104 3.38 16.09 13.70
C ASN A 104 4.64 15.26 13.37
N PRO A 105 5.83 15.86 13.47
CA PRO A 105 7.10 15.21 13.12
C PRO A 105 7.38 13.93 13.91
N ALA A 106 6.84 13.81 15.13
CA ALA A 106 6.95 12.60 15.94
C ALA A 106 6.31 11.38 15.25
N TRP A 107 5.25 11.58 14.46
CA TRP A 107 4.64 10.51 13.65
C TRP A 107 5.48 10.20 12.42
N GLY A 108 6.26 11.18 11.96
CA GLY A 108 7.33 10.99 10.98
C GLY A 108 8.39 10.01 11.45
N GLY A 109 8.69 9.91 12.75
CA GLY A 109 9.63 8.93 13.31
C GLY A 109 9.18 7.47 13.20
N VAL A 110 7.91 7.21 12.86
CA VAL A 110 7.42 5.87 12.49
C VAL A 110 7.79 5.54 11.03
N CYS A 111 8.06 6.54 10.19
CA CYS A 111 8.38 6.37 8.76
C CYS A 111 9.78 6.88 8.35
N ARG A 112 10.46 7.65 9.20
CA ARG A 112 11.84 8.10 9.07
C ARG A 112 12.67 7.49 10.21
N PRO A 113 13.93 7.11 9.95
CA PRO A 113 14.82 6.79 11.05
C PRO A 113 14.92 8.02 11.96
N MET A 114 14.83 7.78 13.27
CA MET A 114 15.02 8.78 14.33
C MET A 114 16.40 9.44 14.18
N GLU A 115 16.47 10.54 13.46
CA GLU A 115 17.54 11.53 13.58
C GLU A 115 16.96 12.71 14.35
N THR A 116 17.15 12.70 15.67
CA THR A 116 16.91 13.88 16.49
C THR A 116 18.08 14.84 16.28
N PRO A 117 17.87 16.07 15.80
CA PRO A 117 18.94 17.06 15.67
C PRO A 117 19.55 17.33 17.05
N GLY A 118 20.87 17.18 17.19
CA GLY A 118 21.61 17.55 18.41
C GLY A 118 21.95 16.41 19.38
N SER A 119 21.49 15.18 19.16
CA SER A 119 22.03 14.02 19.88
C SER A 119 23.20 13.45 19.08
N PRO A 120 24.41 13.26 19.67
CA PRO A 120 25.48 12.51 19.02
C PRO A 120 25.07 11.03 18.99
N VAL A 121 24.12 10.70 18.12
CA VAL A 121 23.73 9.32 17.86
C VAL A 121 24.92 8.70 17.13
N ARG A 122 25.74 7.94 17.86
CA ARG A 122 26.62 6.96 17.23
C ARG A 122 25.71 5.98 16.48
N THR A 123 25.55 6.20 15.18
CA THR A 123 24.90 5.25 14.28
C THR A 123 25.79 4.02 14.18
N ALA A 124 25.63 3.10 15.12
CA ALA A 124 26.26 1.81 15.05
C ALA A 124 25.58 0.99 13.95
N SER A 125 26.08 1.10 12.73
CA SER A 125 27.10 0.14 12.34
C SER A 125 27.66 0.51 10.97
N LEU A 126 28.97 0.69 10.91
CA LEU A 126 29.75 0.56 9.68
C LEU A 126 29.91 -0.91 9.23
N LYS A 127 29.28 -1.87 9.93
CA LYS A 127 29.36 -3.28 9.59
C LYS A 127 28.57 -3.51 8.29
N PRO A 128 29.16 -4.10 7.23
CA PRO A 128 28.43 -4.38 6.00
C PRO A 128 27.32 -5.42 6.24
N ARG A 129 26.07 -4.96 6.26
CA ARG A 129 24.86 -5.75 6.58
C ARG A 129 24.30 -6.57 5.42
N HIS A 130 24.87 -6.44 4.23
CA HIS A 130 24.41 -7.18 3.04
C HIS A 130 24.52 -8.70 3.19
N ARG A 131 25.43 -9.18 4.05
CA ARG A 131 25.62 -10.61 4.33
C ARG A 131 24.54 -11.20 5.25
N ASP A 132 23.79 -10.37 5.98
CA ASP A 132 22.73 -10.80 6.90
C ASP A 132 21.33 -10.80 6.24
N ASN A 133 21.27 -10.70 4.91
CA ASN A 133 20.00 -10.70 4.20
C ASN A 133 19.30 -12.08 4.34
N PRO A 134 18.09 -12.14 4.94
CA PRO A 134 17.36 -13.40 5.06
C PRO A 134 16.80 -13.90 3.71
N ILE A 135 16.77 -13.05 2.68
CA ILE A 135 16.25 -13.38 1.35
C ILE A 135 17.37 -13.92 0.45
N ARG A 136 17.29 -15.21 0.14
CA ARG A 136 18.21 -15.94 -0.77
C ARG A 136 17.78 -15.82 -2.23
N THR A 137 18.67 -16.14 -3.17
CA THR A 137 18.41 -16.09 -4.63
C THR A 137 17.11 -16.78 -5.05
N TRP A 138 16.82 -17.97 -4.52
CA TRP A 138 15.60 -18.72 -4.87
C TRP A 138 14.31 -18.02 -4.45
N HIS A 139 14.34 -17.16 -3.43
CA HIS A 139 13.16 -16.38 -3.04
C HIS A 139 12.79 -15.38 -4.14
N TRP A 140 13.77 -14.75 -4.78
CA TRP A 140 13.51 -13.85 -5.91
C TRP A 140 12.91 -14.59 -7.10
N VAL A 141 13.34 -15.85 -7.34
CA VAL A 141 12.72 -16.73 -8.32
C VAL A 141 11.27 -17.02 -7.95
N LEU A 142 10.99 -17.37 -6.68
CA LEU A 142 9.63 -17.61 -6.20
C LEU A 142 8.72 -16.39 -6.37
N MET A 143 9.22 -15.19 -6.05
CA MET A 143 8.51 -13.92 -6.27
C MET A 143 8.22 -13.72 -7.77
N ALA A 144 9.20 -13.94 -8.64
CA ALA A 144 9.00 -13.82 -10.08
C ALA A 144 7.94 -14.80 -10.59
N ILE A 145 7.98 -16.06 -10.15
CA ILE A 145 6.96 -17.08 -10.48
C ILE A 145 5.58 -16.64 -9.98
N ALA A 146 5.48 -16.18 -8.72
CA ALA A 146 4.26 -15.71 -8.11
C ALA A 146 3.60 -14.56 -8.88
N SER A 147 4.39 -13.66 -9.47
CA SER A 147 3.91 -12.57 -10.31
C SER A 147 3.61 -13.00 -11.76
N LEU A 148 4.50 -13.75 -12.38
CA LEU A 148 4.46 -14.05 -13.81
C LEU A 148 3.49 -15.17 -14.19
N VAL A 149 3.39 -16.25 -13.39
CA VAL A 149 2.49 -17.36 -13.73
C VAL A 149 1.03 -16.91 -13.84
N PRO A 150 0.46 -16.15 -12.88
CA PRO A 150 -0.90 -15.65 -13.05
C PRO A 150 -1.04 -14.67 -14.22
N LEU A 151 0.00 -13.88 -14.53
CA LEU A 151 -0.02 -12.96 -15.67
C LEU A 151 -0.04 -13.72 -17.00
N ILE A 152 0.78 -14.76 -17.13
CA ILE A 152 0.81 -15.64 -18.31
C ILE A 152 -0.54 -16.32 -18.49
N LEU A 153 -1.14 -16.85 -17.42
CA LEU A 153 -2.47 -17.46 -17.47
C LEU A 153 -3.55 -16.45 -17.89
N LEU A 154 -3.51 -15.22 -17.39
CA LEU A 154 -4.41 -14.14 -17.83
C LEU A 154 -4.20 -13.79 -19.30
N ALA A 155 -2.96 -13.57 -19.72
CA ALA A 155 -2.64 -13.22 -21.10
C ALA A 155 -3.03 -14.33 -22.07
N SER A 156 -2.83 -15.59 -21.69
CA SER A 156 -3.17 -16.76 -22.52
C SER A 156 -4.67 -16.82 -22.85
N ARG A 157 -5.55 -16.24 -22.02
CA ARG A 157 -6.99 -16.14 -22.33
C ARG A 157 -7.26 -15.44 -23.65
N GLY A 158 -6.40 -14.50 -24.05
CA GLY A 158 -6.50 -13.78 -25.33
C GLY A 158 -6.36 -14.68 -26.56
N ALA A 159 -5.74 -15.85 -26.43
CA ALA A 159 -5.63 -16.84 -27.51
C ALA A 159 -6.90 -17.69 -27.70
N PHE A 160 -7.88 -17.59 -26.79
CA PHE A 160 -9.12 -18.35 -26.85
C PHE A 160 -10.30 -17.46 -27.26
N SER A 161 -11.30 -18.04 -27.92
CA SER A 161 -12.51 -17.32 -28.31
C SER A 161 -13.22 -16.71 -27.09
N PHE A 162 -13.76 -15.50 -27.27
CA PHE A 162 -14.64 -14.83 -26.31
C PHE A 162 -16.12 -15.05 -26.63
N GLY A 163 -16.42 -15.99 -27.52
CA GLY A 163 -17.73 -16.19 -28.11
C GLY A 163 -17.86 -15.49 -29.47
N PRO A 164 -19.04 -15.60 -30.11
CA PRO A 164 -19.31 -14.94 -31.38
C PRO A 164 -19.16 -13.41 -31.26
N ASP A 165 -18.69 -12.79 -32.34
CA ASP A 165 -18.50 -11.34 -32.37
C ASP A 165 -19.84 -10.62 -32.12
N GLY A 166 -19.80 -9.69 -31.17
CA GLY A 166 -20.98 -8.96 -30.71
C GLY A 166 -20.70 -8.18 -29.43
N PRO A 167 -21.70 -7.44 -28.90
CA PRO A 167 -21.52 -6.56 -27.75
C PRO A 167 -21.03 -7.29 -26.48
N VAL A 168 -21.48 -8.53 -26.28
CA VAL A 168 -21.09 -9.36 -25.14
C VAL A 168 -19.62 -9.77 -25.22
N ALA A 169 -19.17 -10.25 -26.40
CA ALA A 169 -17.78 -10.62 -26.63
C ALA A 169 -16.85 -9.39 -26.55
N ALA A 170 -17.27 -8.24 -27.08
CA ALA A 170 -16.52 -6.99 -26.98
C ALA A 170 -16.34 -6.54 -25.52
N SER A 171 -17.41 -6.61 -24.71
CA SER A 171 -17.35 -6.31 -23.27
C SER A 171 -16.43 -7.26 -22.51
N ALA A 172 -16.50 -8.57 -22.81
CA ALA A 172 -15.61 -9.57 -22.21
C ALA A 172 -14.13 -9.34 -22.58
N ARG A 173 -13.84 -9.03 -23.84
CA ARG A 173 -12.48 -8.66 -24.31
C ARG A 173 -11.97 -7.41 -23.61
N PHE A 174 -12.79 -6.36 -23.50
CA PHE A 174 -12.41 -5.13 -22.81
C PHE A 174 -12.10 -5.40 -21.33
N ARG A 175 -12.98 -6.13 -20.63
CA ARG A 175 -12.77 -6.51 -19.23
C ARG A 175 -11.50 -7.33 -19.05
N TRP A 176 -11.26 -8.31 -19.92
CA TRP A 176 -10.03 -9.09 -19.92
C TRP A 176 -8.79 -8.22 -20.12
N ALA A 177 -8.80 -7.34 -21.13
CA ALA A 177 -7.68 -6.44 -21.43
C ALA A 177 -7.39 -5.51 -20.25
N LEU A 178 -8.43 -4.95 -19.63
CA LEU A 178 -8.30 -4.10 -18.44
C LEU A 178 -7.71 -4.86 -17.25
N ILE A 179 -8.26 -6.04 -16.91
CA ILE A 179 -7.75 -6.87 -15.80
C ILE A 179 -6.29 -7.26 -16.03
N THR A 180 -5.98 -7.72 -17.25
CA THR A 180 -4.62 -8.14 -17.62
C THR A 180 -3.65 -6.97 -17.58
N GLY A 181 -4.04 -5.81 -18.10
CA GLY A 181 -3.23 -4.58 -18.08
C GLY A 181 -2.96 -4.08 -16.66
N VAL A 182 -3.99 -4.00 -15.81
CA VAL A 182 -3.85 -3.56 -14.42
C VAL A 182 -2.99 -4.54 -13.62
N TYR A 183 -3.28 -5.85 -13.69
CA TYR A 183 -2.49 -6.84 -12.96
C TYR A 183 -1.05 -6.90 -13.47
N GLY A 184 -0.85 -6.84 -14.78
CA GLY A 184 0.47 -6.79 -15.40
C GLY A 184 1.27 -5.59 -14.92
N PHE A 185 0.71 -4.39 -14.98
CA PHE A 185 1.35 -3.17 -14.50
C PHE A 185 1.73 -3.27 -13.01
N CYS A 186 0.80 -3.66 -12.14
CA CYS A 186 1.07 -3.80 -10.71
C CYS A 186 2.14 -4.86 -10.43
N SER A 187 2.09 -6.01 -11.11
CA SER A 187 3.04 -7.11 -10.94
C SER A 187 4.44 -6.70 -11.40
N LEU A 188 4.55 -6.08 -12.58
CA LEU A 188 5.82 -5.62 -13.13
C LEU A 188 6.46 -4.51 -12.28
N ILE A 189 5.66 -3.65 -11.63
CA ILE A 189 6.15 -2.66 -10.67
C ILE A 189 6.59 -3.31 -9.35
N THR A 190 5.93 -4.38 -8.92
CA THR A 190 6.26 -5.07 -7.68
C THR A 190 7.65 -5.72 -7.77
N LEU A 191 8.01 -6.25 -8.94
CA LEU A 191 9.31 -6.89 -9.22
C LEU A 191 10.53 -6.03 -8.85
N PRO A 192 10.62 -4.74 -9.20
CA PRO A 192 11.70 -3.85 -8.74
C PRO A 192 11.44 -3.23 -7.36
N ILE A 193 10.19 -2.92 -6.99
CA ILE A 193 9.89 -2.23 -5.72
C ILE A 193 10.26 -3.07 -4.50
N VAL A 194 9.97 -4.37 -4.50
CA VAL A 194 10.27 -5.24 -3.34
C VAL A 194 11.78 -5.36 -3.12
N PRO A 195 12.63 -5.64 -4.12
CA PRO A 195 14.09 -5.59 -3.96
C PRO A 195 14.60 -4.25 -3.45
N ILE A 196 14.10 -3.12 -3.97
CA ILE A 196 14.50 -1.78 -3.51
C ILE A 196 14.11 -1.60 -2.04
N SER A 197 12.90 -1.99 -1.65
CA SER A 197 12.40 -1.88 -0.28
C SER A 197 13.16 -2.77 0.70
N VAL A 198 13.53 -4.00 0.30
CA VAL A 198 14.38 -4.90 1.08
C VAL A 198 15.78 -4.29 1.26
N ARG A 199 16.38 -3.76 0.19
CA ARG A 199 17.69 -3.08 0.26
C ARG A 199 17.65 -1.88 1.20
N LYS A 200 16.62 -1.03 1.10
CA LYS A 200 16.40 0.11 2.01
C LYS A 200 16.28 -0.34 3.47
N SER A 201 15.56 -1.43 3.73
CA SER A 201 15.43 -1.99 5.08
C SER A 201 16.74 -2.55 5.64
N LEU A 202 17.64 -3.06 4.79
CA LEU A 202 18.96 -3.55 5.18
C LEU A 202 19.92 -2.41 5.57
N VAL A 203 19.82 -1.26 4.89
CA VAL A 203 20.69 -0.09 5.14
C VAL A 203 20.12 0.89 6.16
N GLU A 204 18.92 0.64 6.68
CA GLU A 204 18.29 1.52 7.66
C GLU A 204 19.18 1.67 8.90
N PRO A 205 19.45 2.92 9.33
CA PRO A 205 20.28 3.18 10.49
C PRO A 205 19.56 2.71 11.75
N GLU A 206 20.32 2.12 12.68
CA GLU A 206 19.83 1.64 13.96
C GLU A 206 20.49 2.47 15.04
N PRO A 207 19.75 3.30 15.78
CA PRO A 207 20.32 4.11 16.82
C PRO A 207 20.61 3.21 18.03
N LEU A 208 21.89 2.97 18.30
CA LEU A 208 22.29 2.30 19.54
C LEU A 208 22.46 3.32 20.67
N ASP A 209 22.40 2.82 21.90
CA ASP A 209 22.79 3.57 23.09
C ASP A 209 24.29 3.94 23.04
N PRO A 210 24.75 4.94 23.82
CA PRO A 210 26.15 5.38 23.82
C PRO A 210 27.17 4.28 24.14
N SER A 211 26.75 3.23 24.86
CA SER A 211 27.61 2.11 25.25
C SER A 211 27.62 0.96 24.23
N GLY A 212 26.77 1.01 23.20
CA GLY A 212 26.74 0.00 22.13
C GLY A 212 26.27 -1.37 22.63
N SER A 213 25.15 -1.41 23.36
CA SER A 213 24.67 -2.63 24.01
C SER A 213 24.35 -3.76 23.00
N PRO A 214 24.83 -4.99 23.25
CA PRO A 214 24.58 -6.14 22.37
C PRO A 214 23.11 -6.58 22.38
N GLU A 215 22.39 -6.30 23.47
CA GLU A 215 20.97 -6.60 23.61
C GLU A 215 20.11 -5.76 22.65
N LEU A 216 20.39 -4.45 22.57
CA LEU A 216 19.70 -3.55 21.66
C LEU A 216 20.00 -3.88 20.20
N GLU A 217 21.26 -4.24 19.88
CA GLU A 217 21.63 -4.73 18.55
C GLU A 217 20.86 -6.01 18.17
N ALA A 218 20.71 -6.96 19.10
CA ALA A 218 19.98 -8.21 18.86
C ALA A 218 18.48 -7.96 18.61
N MET A 219 17.85 -7.06 19.38
CA MET A 219 16.46 -6.68 19.18
C MET A 219 16.23 -6.05 17.80
N TYR A 220 17.08 -5.09 17.43
CA TYR A 220 17.03 -4.44 16.12
C TYR A 220 17.23 -5.44 14.97
N ARG A 221 18.21 -6.34 15.08
CA ARG A 221 18.46 -7.40 14.09
C ARG A 221 17.26 -8.32 13.91
N SER A 222 16.63 -8.74 15.01
CA SER A 222 15.41 -9.55 15.01
C SER A 222 14.26 -8.83 14.29
N GLU A 223 14.00 -7.57 14.62
CA GLU A 223 12.89 -6.82 14.01
C GLU A 223 13.13 -6.53 12.53
N ARG A 224 14.36 -6.19 12.15
CA ARG A 224 14.73 -6.03 10.74
C ARG A 224 14.48 -7.30 9.95
N ARG A 225 14.92 -8.46 10.46
CA ARG A 225 14.70 -9.76 9.79
C ARG A 225 13.23 -10.03 9.59
N LYS A 226 12.40 -9.82 10.62
CA LYS A 226 10.93 -10.01 10.52
C LYS A 226 10.30 -9.03 9.55
N ARG A 227 10.72 -7.76 9.54
CA ARG A 227 10.25 -6.75 8.59
C ARG A 227 10.59 -7.13 7.15
N ILE A 228 11.83 -7.53 6.88
CA ILE A 228 12.27 -7.94 5.54
C ILE A 228 11.49 -9.17 5.07
N LEU A 229 11.38 -10.20 5.92
CA LEU A 229 10.61 -11.40 5.60
C LEU A 229 9.13 -11.09 5.39
N GLY A 230 8.53 -10.28 6.27
CA GLY A 230 7.14 -9.86 6.17
C GLY A 230 6.87 -9.10 4.88
N LEU A 231 7.70 -8.11 4.54
CA LEU A 231 7.61 -7.35 3.30
C LEU A 231 7.74 -8.27 2.08
N PHE A 232 8.73 -9.16 2.08
CA PHE A 232 8.96 -10.09 0.97
C PHE A 232 7.78 -11.08 0.79
N TRP A 233 7.35 -11.77 1.85
CA TRP A 233 6.30 -12.78 1.74
C TRP A 233 4.94 -12.15 1.47
N LEU A 234 4.61 -11.02 2.10
CA LEU A 234 3.33 -10.36 1.91
C LEU A 234 3.22 -9.71 0.52
N LEU A 235 4.17 -8.85 0.15
CA LEU A 235 4.10 -8.08 -1.09
C LEU A 235 4.68 -8.83 -2.29
N GLY A 236 5.76 -9.59 -2.09
CA GLY A 236 6.45 -10.30 -3.17
C GLY A 236 5.79 -11.62 -3.56
N VAL A 237 5.09 -12.30 -2.66
CA VAL A 237 4.55 -13.64 -2.93
C VAL A 237 3.04 -13.72 -2.73
N ALA A 238 2.54 -13.45 -1.53
CA ALA A 238 1.14 -13.66 -1.18
C ALA A 238 0.20 -12.74 -1.97
N GLN A 239 0.52 -11.44 -2.04
CA GLN A 239 -0.28 -10.46 -2.77
C GLN A 239 -0.43 -10.82 -4.27
N PRO A 240 0.66 -10.99 -5.06
CA PRO A 240 0.52 -11.29 -6.48
C PRO A 240 -0.18 -12.64 -6.72
N LEU A 241 0.12 -13.68 -5.93
CA LEU A 241 -0.59 -14.96 -6.06
C LEU A 241 -2.09 -14.81 -5.80
N MET A 242 -2.47 -14.14 -4.72
CA MET A 242 -3.89 -14.00 -4.37
C MET A 242 -4.63 -13.17 -5.41
N ILE A 243 -4.13 -11.97 -5.73
CA ILE A 243 -4.77 -11.10 -6.73
C ILE A 243 -4.79 -11.80 -8.08
N GLY A 244 -3.67 -12.38 -8.50
CA GLY A 244 -3.55 -13.10 -9.75
C GLY A 244 -4.52 -14.27 -9.84
N THR A 245 -4.71 -15.03 -8.76
CA THR A 245 -5.68 -16.14 -8.71
C THR A 245 -7.11 -15.65 -8.85
N ILE A 246 -7.50 -14.60 -8.11
CA ILE A 246 -8.84 -14.00 -8.18
C ILE A 246 -9.12 -13.46 -9.59
N MET A 247 -8.15 -12.76 -10.18
CA MET A 247 -8.27 -12.21 -11.53
C MET A 247 -8.35 -13.30 -12.59
N ASN A 248 -7.54 -14.37 -12.48
CA ASN A 248 -7.63 -15.53 -13.35
C ASN A 248 -9.00 -16.20 -13.24
N ALA A 249 -9.48 -16.44 -12.02
CA ALA A 249 -10.79 -17.02 -11.82
C ALA A 249 -11.90 -16.14 -12.42
N THR A 250 -11.76 -14.82 -12.35
CA THR A 250 -12.70 -13.87 -12.95
C THR A 250 -12.72 -13.94 -14.47
N VAL A 251 -11.56 -14.16 -15.08
CA VAL A 251 -11.38 -14.18 -16.54
C VAL A 251 -11.71 -15.54 -17.16
N TRP A 252 -11.41 -16.62 -16.45
CA TRP A 252 -11.62 -17.99 -16.88
C TRP A 252 -12.93 -18.60 -16.36
N GLY A 253 -13.52 -18.01 -15.33
CA GLY A 253 -14.76 -18.48 -14.73
C GLY A 253 -15.99 -18.26 -15.62
N THR A 254 -17.01 -19.09 -15.40
CA THR A 254 -18.31 -18.91 -16.06
C THR A 254 -19.05 -17.70 -15.48
N PRO A 255 -19.98 -17.06 -16.22
CA PRO A 255 -20.78 -15.95 -15.71
C PRO A 255 -21.51 -16.27 -14.39
N ALA A 256 -21.95 -17.53 -14.22
CA ALA A 256 -22.57 -18.03 -13.00
C ALA A 256 -21.62 -18.05 -11.78
N SER A 257 -20.33 -18.26 -12.01
CA SER A 257 -19.31 -18.29 -10.95
C SER A 257 -18.91 -16.91 -10.42
N GLY A 258 -19.26 -15.83 -11.14
CA GLY A 258 -18.83 -14.47 -10.81
C GLY A 258 -19.25 -14.00 -9.41
N ARG A 259 -20.42 -14.43 -8.92
CA ARG A 259 -20.90 -14.09 -7.56
C ARG A 259 -20.07 -14.78 -6.48
N THR A 260 -19.81 -16.07 -6.63
CA THR A 260 -19.00 -16.87 -5.70
C THR A 260 -17.55 -16.39 -5.68
N LEU A 261 -16.99 -16.08 -6.85
CA LEU A 261 -15.63 -15.55 -6.97
C LEU A 261 -15.50 -14.15 -6.38
N GLY A 262 -16.52 -13.30 -6.56
CA GLY A 262 -16.59 -12.00 -5.90
C GLY A 262 -16.62 -12.12 -4.38
N MET A 263 -17.38 -13.07 -3.83
CA MET A 263 -17.43 -13.34 -2.39
C MET A 263 -16.09 -13.87 -1.87
N ILE A 264 -15.47 -14.84 -2.55
CA ILE A 264 -14.15 -15.37 -2.18
C ILE A 264 -13.10 -14.26 -2.21
N GLY A 265 -13.12 -13.41 -3.24
CA GLY A 265 -12.23 -12.26 -3.35
C GLY A 265 -12.42 -11.25 -2.22
N ALA A 266 -13.67 -10.96 -1.84
CA ALA A 266 -13.98 -10.06 -0.73
C ALA A 266 -13.52 -10.62 0.62
N ILE A 267 -13.75 -11.91 0.89
CA ILE A 267 -13.29 -12.58 2.11
C ILE A 267 -11.77 -12.58 2.15
N GLY A 268 -11.12 -13.06 1.08
CA GLY A 268 -9.66 -13.13 1.00
C GLY A 268 -9.00 -11.76 1.16
N GLY A 269 -9.52 -10.74 0.47
CA GLY A 269 -9.04 -9.36 0.60
C GLY A 269 -9.18 -8.81 2.01
N THR A 270 -10.32 -9.08 2.67
CA THR A 270 -10.56 -8.66 4.06
C THR A 270 -9.62 -9.36 5.03
N THR A 271 -9.43 -10.68 4.90
CA THR A 271 -8.51 -11.45 5.75
C THR A 271 -7.07 -10.95 5.62
N ILE A 272 -6.60 -10.66 4.39
CA ILE A 272 -5.27 -10.06 4.18
C ILE A 272 -5.19 -8.65 4.77
N GLY A 273 -6.23 -7.83 4.60
CA GLY A 273 -6.29 -6.50 5.21
C GLY A 273 -6.17 -6.54 6.72
N LEU A 274 -6.93 -7.44 7.38
CA LEU A 274 -6.87 -7.66 8.82
C LEU A 274 -5.51 -8.19 9.28
N ALA A 275 -4.96 -9.19 8.57
CA ALA A 275 -3.64 -9.73 8.87
C ALA A 275 -2.54 -8.65 8.74
N GLY A 276 -2.60 -7.83 7.68
CA GLY A 276 -1.72 -6.69 7.48
C GLY A 276 -1.84 -5.66 8.61
N GLY A 277 -3.06 -5.36 9.05
CA GLY A 277 -3.32 -4.48 10.20
C GLY A 277 -2.72 -5.03 11.50
N VAL A 278 -2.95 -6.31 11.81
CA VAL A 278 -2.40 -6.97 13.00
C VAL A 278 -0.87 -6.98 12.98
N ILE A 279 -0.25 -7.33 11.85
CA ILE A 279 1.21 -7.31 11.69
C ILE A 279 1.74 -5.89 11.87
N GLY A 280 1.06 -4.88 11.32
CA GLY A 280 1.39 -3.47 11.50
C GLY A 280 1.35 -3.05 12.96
N THR A 281 0.29 -3.39 13.69
CA THR A 281 0.15 -3.09 15.12
C THR A 281 1.23 -3.76 15.96
N ILE A 282 1.54 -5.04 15.70
CA ILE A 282 2.61 -5.76 16.38
C ILE A 282 3.96 -5.08 16.13
N ALA A 283 4.24 -4.66 14.89
CA ALA A 283 5.46 -3.96 14.55
C ALA A 283 5.57 -2.61 15.30
N THR A 284 4.47 -1.87 15.43
CA THR A 284 4.43 -0.62 16.21
C THR A 284 4.72 -0.86 17.68
N ILE A 285 4.07 -1.86 18.31
CA ILE A 285 4.29 -2.21 19.72
C ILE A 285 5.76 -2.55 19.97
N ARG A 286 6.38 -3.32 19.07
CA ARG A 286 7.79 -3.72 19.22
C ARG A 286 8.75 -2.54 19.05
N ARG A 287 8.45 -1.59 18.18
CA ARG A 287 9.24 -0.35 18.06
C ARG A 287 9.19 0.48 19.34
N VAL A 288 8.02 0.55 19.98
CA VAL A 288 7.87 1.21 21.28
C VAL A 288 8.75 0.53 22.32
N ARG A 289 8.72 -0.80 22.42
CA ARG A 289 9.58 -1.55 23.36
C ARG A 289 11.08 -1.31 23.13
N ILE A 290 11.51 -1.27 21.87
CA ILE A 290 12.91 -0.97 21.54
C ILE A 290 13.28 0.46 21.97
N ALA A 291 12.38 1.42 21.78
CA ALA A 291 12.59 2.80 22.21
C ALA A 291 12.63 2.92 23.75
N GLU A 292 11.77 2.20 24.46
CA GLU A 292 11.76 2.13 25.92
C GLU A 292 13.07 1.53 26.47
N GLU A 293 13.53 0.41 25.92
CA GLU A 293 14.77 -0.22 26.38
C GLU A 293 15.99 0.66 26.07
N ARG A 294 16.01 1.31 24.91
CA ARG A 294 17.04 2.32 24.59
C ARG A 294 17.03 3.45 25.61
N ALA A 295 15.87 4.01 25.95
CA ALA A 295 15.77 5.09 26.93
C ALA A 295 16.22 4.64 28.32
N ARG A 296 15.92 3.41 28.71
CA ARG A 296 16.37 2.80 29.97
C ARG A 296 17.90 2.66 30.02
N LEU A 297 18.51 2.18 28.95
CA LEU A 297 19.97 2.03 28.85
C LEU A 297 20.68 3.39 28.82
N GLU A 298 20.13 4.38 28.11
CA GLU A 298 20.63 5.75 28.12
C GLU A 298 20.57 6.36 29.53
N ALA A 299 19.47 6.16 30.27
CA ALA A 299 19.34 6.62 31.65
C ALA A 299 20.35 5.95 32.59
N ALA A 300 20.55 4.63 32.46
CA ALA A 300 21.54 3.89 33.26
C ALA A 300 22.99 4.35 32.97
N SER A 301 23.29 4.74 31.73
CA SER A 301 24.61 5.22 31.35
C SER A 301 24.96 6.61 31.92
N LYS A 302 23.96 7.46 32.17
CA LYS A 302 24.15 8.80 32.74
C LYS A 302 24.39 8.81 34.26
N VAL A 303 24.09 7.70 34.93
CA VAL A 303 24.25 7.55 36.39
C VAL A 303 25.66 7.04 36.75
N ARG A 304 26.43 6.58 35.76
CA ARG A 304 27.85 6.21 35.90
C ARG A 304 28.76 7.36 35.49
#